data_AF-A0A329KK16-F1
#
_entry.id   AF-A0A329KK16-F1
#
_cell.length_a   1.000
_cell.length_b   1.000
_cell.length_c   1.000
_cell.angle_alpha   90.00
_cell.angle_beta   90.00
_cell.angle_gamma   90.00
#
_symmetry.space_group_name_H-M   'P 1'
#
loop_
_entity.id
_entity.type
_entity.pdbx_description
1 polymer ?
#
loop_
_entity_poly.entity_id
_entity_poly.type
_entity_poly.pdbx_seq_one_letter_code
_entity_poly.pdbx_strand_id
1 'polypeptide(L)'
;MRLIYAAATVGIASAVSMGAPPVHADTGALGYAQCVGGDAKPPPPGVSAENWFPSVHVIDNDIASGIPSEEVVRRLITMGVKPDDAATRVRCYLANLPH
;
A
#
# COMPACT_ATOMS: atom_id res chain seq x y z
N MET A 1 42.55 44.69 -24.69
CA MET A 1 42.29 44.15 -23.33
C MET A 1 40.99 43.36 -23.39
N ARG A 2 41.06 42.04 -23.22
CA ARG A 2 39.90 41.13 -23.20
C ARG A 2 39.47 40.95 -21.74
N LEU A 3 38.22 41.23 -21.42
CA LEU A 3 37.63 40.86 -20.13
C LEU A 3 36.64 39.73 -20.36
N ILE A 4 37.03 38.56 -19.88
CA ILE A 4 36.27 37.32 -19.84
C ILE A 4 35.39 37.40 -18.60
N TYR A 5 34.08 37.29 -18.75
CA TYR A 5 33.15 37.08 -17.63
C TYR A 5 32.58 35.67 -17.75
N ALA A 6 33.18 34.74 -17.01
CA ALA A 6 32.67 33.40 -16.82
C ALA A 6 31.65 33.41 -15.67
N ALA A 7 30.38 33.23 -15.98
CA ALA A 7 29.36 33.01 -14.96
C ALA A 7 29.29 31.50 -14.66
N ALA A 8 29.87 31.09 -13.53
CA ALA A 8 29.75 29.74 -13.00
C ALA A 8 28.39 29.60 -12.30
N THR A 9 27.42 28.96 -12.95
CA THR A 9 26.18 28.53 -12.30
C THR A 9 26.38 27.12 -11.74
N VAL A 10 26.76 27.03 -10.46
CA VAL A 10 26.72 25.79 -9.69
C VAL A 10 25.25 25.54 -9.33
N GLY A 11 24.54 24.81 -10.19
CA GLY A 11 23.23 24.25 -9.86
C GLY A 11 23.42 23.06 -8.93
N ILE A 12 23.18 23.28 -7.63
CA ILE A 12 23.10 22.20 -6.65
C ILE A 12 21.81 21.44 -6.95
N ALA A 13 21.92 20.35 -7.70
CA ALA A 13 20.86 19.37 -7.80
C ALA A 13 20.80 18.62 -6.47
N SER A 14 19.98 19.12 -5.55
CA SER A 14 19.57 18.40 -4.36
C SER A 14 18.73 17.20 -4.79
N ALA A 15 19.38 16.11 -5.21
CA ALA A 15 18.77 14.81 -5.29
C ALA A 15 18.45 14.39 -3.85
N VAL A 16 17.28 14.82 -3.37
CA VAL A 16 16.65 14.20 -2.21
C VAL A 16 16.30 12.80 -2.67
N SER A 17 17.25 11.89 -2.52
CA SER A 17 16.98 10.45 -2.51
C SER A 17 16.08 10.23 -1.30
N MET A 18 14.78 10.41 -1.50
CA MET A 18 13.79 9.93 -0.56
C MET A 18 14.01 8.44 -0.53
N GLY A 19 14.63 7.95 0.56
CA GLY A 19 14.94 6.56 0.75
C GLY A 19 13.73 5.74 0.36
N ALA A 20 13.89 4.94 -0.69
CA ALA A 20 12.91 3.92 -1.01
C ALA A 20 12.74 3.07 0.27
N PRO A 21 11.50 2.80 0.73
CA PRO A 21 11.29 1.85 1.81
C PRO A 21 11.96 0.52 1.44
N PRO A 22 12.45 -0.23 2.43
CA PRO A 22 13.44 -1.28 2.21
C PRO A 22 12.99 -2.30 1.18
N VAL A 23 13.98 -2.64 0.34
CA VAL A 23 14.01 -3.70 -0.65
C VAL A 23 13.60 -5.03 0.03
N HIS A 24 12.58 -5.71 -0.52
CA HIS A 24 11.77 -6.79 0.10
C HIS A 24 10.74 -6.26 1.11
N ALA A 25 9.75 -5.49 0.64
CA ALA A 25 8.49 -5.44 1.36
C ALA A 25 7.97 -6.88 1.38
N ASP A 26 7.86 -7.48 2.57
CA ASP A 26 7.11 -8.71 2.74
C ASP A 26 5.82 -8.57 1.93
N THR A 27 5.58 -9.43 0.95
CA THR A 27 4.32 -9.47 0.21
C THR A 27 3.39 -10.49 0.87
N GLY A 28 2.22 -10.73 0.30
CA GLY A 28 1.28 -11.68 0.85
C GLY A 28 0.67 -11.20 2.17
N ALA A 29 0.28 -12.15 3.02
CA ALA A 29 -0.42 -11.87 4.28
C ALA A 29 0.39 -11.02 5.28
N LEU A 30 1.71 -11.21 5.32
CA LEU A 30 2.60 -10.46 6.21
C LEU A 30 2.70 -8.99 5.79
N GLY A 31 2.91 -8.74 4.49
CA GLY A 31 2.90 -7.40 3.92
C GLY A 31 1.60 -6.67 4.12
N TYR A 32 0.48 -7.37 3.90
CA TYR A 32 -0.85 -6.81 4.13
C TYR A 32 -1.03 -6.38 5.60
N ALA A 33 -0.65 -7.24 6.57
CA ALA A 33 -0.76 -6.92 7.99
C ALA A 33 0.08 -5.69 8.37
N GLN A 34 1.33 -5.63 7.89
CA GLN A 34 2.24 -4.49 8.13
C GLN A 34 1.70 -3.20 7.48
N CYS A 35 1.16 -3.29 6.26
CA CYS A 35 0.62 -2.14 5.54
C CYS A 35 -0.65 -1.58 6.19
N VAL A 36 -1.56 -2.44 6.67
CA VAL A 36 -2.75 -2.02 7.41
C VAL A 36 -2.35 -1.38 8.75
N GLY A 37 -1.35 -1.96 9.42
CA GLY A 37 -0.79 -1.43 10.65
C GLY A 37 -1.77 -1.49 11.84
N GLY A 38 -1.48 -0.69 12.87
CA GLY A 38 -2.25 -0.68 14.11
C GLY A 38 -2.18 -2.04 14.82
N ASP A 39 -3.35 -2.60 15.15
CA ASP A 39 -3.47 -3.92 15.81
C ASP A 39 -3.51 -5.09 14.82
N ALA A 40 -3.36 -4.85 13.51
CA ALA A 40 -3.33 -5.91 12.52
C ALA A 40 -2.09 -6.79 12.73
N LYS A 41 -2.32 -8.05 13.12
CA LYS A 41 -1.28 -9.06 13.28
C LYS A 41 -1.23 -9.95 12.04
N PRO A 42 -0.04 -10.41 11.62
CA PRO A 42 0.04 -11.42 10.57
C PRO A 42 -0.67 -12.71 11.01
N PRO A 43 -1.17 -13.53 10.06
CA PRO A 43 -1.82 -14.78 10.39
C PRO A 43 -0.84 -15.74 11.08
N PRO A 44 -1.32 -16.60 12.01
CA PRO A 44 -0.53 -17.70 12.54
C PRO A 44 -0.08 -18.65 11.42
N PRO A 45 1.01 -19.42 11.61
CA PRO A 45 1.44 -20.43 10.65
C PRO A 45 0.31 -21.41 10.31
N GLY A 46 0.10 -21.65 9.01
CA GLY A 46 -0.94 -22.57 8.51
C GLY A 46 -2.34 -21.95 8.38
N VAL A 47 -2.53 -20.67 8.69
CA VAL A 47 -3.78 -19.93 8.49
C VAL A 47 -3.64 -19.00 7.28
N SER A 48 -4.57 -19.09 6.32
CA SER A 48 -4.58 -18.19 5.15
C SER A 48 -5.09 -16.79 5.51
N ALA A 49 -4.75 -15.79 4.68
CA ALA A 49 -5.13 -14.41 4.94
C ALA A 49 -6.66 -14.20 4.86
N GLU A 50 -7.35 -14.91 3.96
CA GLU A 50 -8.80 -14.82 3.78
C GLU A 50 -9.54 -15.28 5.05
N ASN A 51 -9.01 -16.29 5.74
CA ASN A 51 -9.57 -16.82 6.98
C ASN A 51 -9.22 -15.96 8.20
N TRP A 52 -8.07 -15.28 8.17
CA TRP A 52 -7.60 -14.46 9.26
C TRP A 52 -8.15 -13.03 9.22
N PHE A 53 -8.34 -12.47 8.02
CA PHE A 53 -8.84 -11.12 7.80
C PHE A 53 -10.17 -11.15 7.05
N PRO A 54 -11.32 -10.95 7.71
CA PRO A 54 -12.63 -11.00 7.05
C PRO A 54 -12.77 -10.04 5.85
N SER A 55 -12.10 -8.89 5.90
CA SER A 55 -12.10 -7.96 4.77
C SER A 55 -11.29 -8.45 3.57
N VAL A 56 -10.24 -9.27 3.77
CA VAL A 56 -9.46 -9.83 2.64
C VAL A 56 -10.33 -10.72 1.78
N HIS A 57 -11.13 -11.59 2.41
CA HIS A 57 -12.07 -12.45 1.67
C HIS A 57 -13.08 -11.65 0.83
N VAL A 58 -13.61 -10.54 1.37
CA VAL A 58 -14.53 -9.68 0.60
C VAL A 58 -13.81 -8.98 -0.54
N ILE A 59 -12.65 -8.39 -0.27
CA ILE A 59 -11.89 -7.65 -1.29
C ILE A 59 -11.48 -8.59 -2.43
N ASP A 60 -11.02 -9.80 -2.11
CA ASP A 60 -10.61 -10.79 -3.10
C ASP A 60 -11.74 -11.19 -4.03
N ASN A 61 -12.89 -11.61 -3.46
CA ASN A 61 -14.05 -11.96 -4.26
C ASN A 61 -14.50 -10.81 -5.18
N ASP A 62 -14.50 -9.57 -4.68
CA ASP A 62 -14.99 -8.42 -5.43
C ASP A 62 -14.04 -8.03 -6.56
N ILE A 63 -12.74 -7.98 -6.26
CA ILE A 63 -11.71 -7.69 -7.26
C ILE A 63 -11.66 -8.80 -8.32
N ALA A 64 -11.73 -10.08 -7.92
CA ALA A 64 -11.80 -11.21 -8.85
C ALA A 64 -13.07 -11.20 -9.71
N SER A 65 -14.17 -10.62 -9.19
CA SER A 65 -15.42 -10.40 -9.93
C SER A 65 -15.38 -9.17 -10.84
N GLY A 66 -14.26 -8.45 -10.89
CA GLY A 66 -14.08 -7.25 -11.73
C GLY A 66 -14.73 -5.99 -11.16
N ILE A 67 -15.06 -5.96 -9.87
CA ILE A 67 -15.58 -4.76 -9.22
C ILE A 67 -14.44 -3.74 -9.06
N PRO A 68 -14.62 -2.47 -9.47
CA PRO A 68 -13.61 -1.43 -9.28
C PRO A 68 -13.26 -1.21 -7.81
N SER A 69 -11.99 -0.91 -7.52
CA SER A 69 -11.49 -0.82 -6.15
C SER A 69 -12.20 0.28 -5.34
N GLU A 70 -12.60 1.39 -5.95
CA GLU A 70 -13.40 2.42 -5.28
C GLU A 70 -14.78 1.93 -4.83
N GLU A 71 -15.38 1.00 -5.57
CA GLU A 71 -16.68 0.42 -5.24
C GLU A 71 -16.53 -0.62 -4.12
N VAL A 72 -15.41 -1.37 -4.11
CA VAL A 72 -15.06 -2.24 -2.97
C VAL A 72 -14.89 -1.43 -1.68
N VAL A 73 -14.23 -0.26 -1.74
CA VAL A 73 -14.12 0.65 -0.59
C VAL A 73 -15.51 1.06 -0.08
N ARG A 74 -16.43 1.46 -0.98
CA ARG A 74 -17.81 1.82 -0.61
C ARG A 74 -18.58 0.67 0.02
N ARG A 75 -18.38 -0.55 -0.48
CA ARG A 75 -19.00 -1.74 0.09
C ARG A 75 -18.50 -2.02 1.49
N LEU A 76 -17.18 -1.95 1.73
CA LEU A 76 -16.61 -2.09 3.07
C LEU A 76 -17.20 -1.05 4.05
N ILE A 77 -17.38 0.19 3.59
CA ILE A 77 -18.01 1.26 4.40
C ILE A 77 -19.46 0.91 4.73
N THR A 78 -20.23 0.43 3.74
CA THR A 78 -21.62 -0.01 3.94
C THR A 78 -21.73 -1.15 4.96
N MET A 79 -20.69 -1.99 5.06
CA MET A 79 -20.61 -3.07 6.06
C MET A 79 -20.08 -2.60 7.43
N GLY A 80 -19.87 -1.30 7.63
CA GLY A 80 -19.48 -0.71 8.91
C GLY A 80 -17.98 -0.54 9.13
N VAL A 81 -17.13 -0.77 8.11
CA VAL A 81 -15.71 -0.41 8.19
C VAL A 81 -15.58 1.12 8.12
N LYS A 82 -14.74 1.73 8.96
CA LYS A 82 -14.49 3.18 8.89
C LYS A 82 -13.94 3.56 7.51
N PRO A 83 -14.30 4.73 6.94
CA PRO A 83 -13.88 5.12 5.59
C PRO A 83 -12.37 5.03 5.35
N ASP A 84 -11.56 5.57 6.26
CA ASP A 84 -10.09 5.55 6.13
C ASP A 84 -9.51 4.13 6.24
N ASP A 85 -10.10 3.30 7.10
CA ASP A 85 -9.71 1.88 7.25
C ASP A 85 -10.08 1.08 6.00
N ALA A 86 -11.26 1.34 5.41
CA ALA A 86 -11.72 0.68 4.19
C ALA A 86 -10.79 1.00 3.02
N ALA A 87 -10.46 2.29 2.81
CA ALA A 87 -9.53 2.72 1.79
C ALA A 87 -8.12 2.14 2.02
N THR A 88 -7.65 2.15 3.26
CA THR A 88 -6.34 1.57 3.63
C THR A 88 -6.29 0.08 3.36
N ARG A 89 -7.31 -0.69 3.75
CA ARG A 89 -7.37 -2.14 3.52
C ARG A 89 -7.36 -2.48 2.03
N VAL A 90 -8.14 -1.79 1.19
CA VAL A 90 -8.15 -2.03 -0.26
C VAL A 90 -6.81 -1.66 -0.88
N ARG A 91 -6.22 -0.52 -0.52
CA ARG A 91 -4.88 -0.12 -0.99
C ARG A 91 -3.81 -1.15 -0.61
N CYS A 92 -3.81 -1.57 0.65
CA CYS A 92 -2.86 -2.55 1.15
C CYS A 92 -3.05 -3.94 0.54
N TYR A 93 -4.29 -4.33 0.27
CA TYR A 93 -4.59 -5.55 -0.44
C TYR A 93 -3.97 -5.52 -1.85
N LEU A 94 -4.21 -4.47 -2.64
CA LEU A 94 -3.69 -4.37 -4.00
C LEU A 94 -2.16 -4.33 -4.07
N ALA A 95 -1.52 -3.74 -3.04
CA ALA A 95 -0.07 -3.68 -2.95
C ALA A 95 0.58 -5.01 -2.54
N ASN A 96 -0.14 -5.90 -1.84
CA ASN A 96 0.44 -7.09 -1.23
C ASN A 96 -0.12 -8.42 -1.75
N LEU A 97 -1.31 -8.43 -2.36
CA LEU A 97 -2.01 -9.62 -2.88
C LEU A 97 -1.95 -10.80 -1.90
N PRO A 98 -2.67 -10.74 -0.76
CA PRO A 98 -2.44 -11.61 0.40
C PRO A 98 -2.85 -13.10 0.26
N HIS A 99 -2.86 -13.66 -0.95
CA HIS A 99 -3.28 -15.04 -1.31
C HIS A 99 -2.19 -16.09 -1.11
#